data_AF-A0AAE5HEZ4-F1
#
_entry.id   AF-A0AAE5HEZ4-F1
#
_cell.length_a   1.000
_cell.length_b   1.000
_cell.length_c   1.000
_cell.angle_alpha   90.00
_cell.angle_beta   90.00
_cell.angle_gamma   90.00
#
_symmetry.space_group_name_H-M   'P 1'
#
loop_
_entity.id
_entity.type
_entity.pdbx_description
1 polymer ?
#
loop_
_entity_poly.entity_id
_entity_poly.type
_entity_poly.pdbx_seq_one_letter_code
_entity_poly.pdbx_strand_id
1 'polypeptide(L)'
;MDSVQEMAGANRVVEICADVNAGEDVLIVSDWETATVAERVAAAATERGATVTMTLMDPREYDGNEPEPSVAAAMHEVDVIITPVHRSITHSSEMKSALAAGARGISMVKFTPQQLKTGGLYADYDRMRPYCDELATKFTAASEAHITSPQGTDVVVGLEGRSGNSHPGIADEPGSFTSLVHIEANIAPVEGTTTGTVVFDGAIPNLDIGVLENDVVMEIEDGVVTDVSGGIEAETITRVWEAHDDPAVYNIAQLAVGMNPECRSFNGWFSNDHGRYGNVHFGIGTSSNLGGETRAPVHFDAMMGEPTLRLDDEIVIKDGEFTFFEWP
;
A
#
# COMPACT_ATOMS: atom_id res chain seq x y z
N MET A 1 -16.80 10.96 -23.67
CA MET A 1 -17.16 11.43 -22.32
C MET A 1 -16.29 10.72 -21.30
N ASP A 2 -16.15 9.41 -21.40
CA ASP A 2 -15.26 8.58 -20.57
C ASP A 2 -13.82 9.08 -20.55
N SER A 3 -13.23 9.41 -21.71
CA SER A 3 -11.87 9.97 -21.77
C SER A 3 -11.71 11.28 -21.00
N VAL A 4 -12.71 12.15 -20.98
CA VAL A 4 -12.67 13.42 -20.22
C VAL A 4 -12.72 13.15 -18.72
N GLN A 5 -13.51 12.18 -18.28
CA GLN A 5 -13.60 11.79 -16.87
C GLN A 5 -12.32 11.07 -16.41
N GLU A 6 -11.73 10.22 -17.26
CA GLU A 6 -10.44 9.58 -16.99
C GLU A 6 -9.32 10.62 -16.87
N MET A 7 -9.32 11.63 -17.75
CA MET A 7 -8.36 12.73 -17.67
C MET A 7 -8.48 13.54 -16.37
N ALA A 8 -9.67 13.66 -15.78
CA ALA A 8 -9.82 14.34 -14.49
C ALA A 8 -9.03 13.63 -13.38
N GLY A 9 -9.08 12.29 -13.31
CA GLY A 9 -8.25 11.52 -12.38
C GLY A 9 -6.78 11.56 -12.73
N ALA A 10 -6.43 11.40 -14.02
CA ALA A 10 -5.05 11.44 -14.46
C ALA A 10 -4.38 12.78 -14.13
N ASN A 11 -5.11 13.89 -14.25
CA ASN A 11 -4.65 15.19 -13.79
C ASN A 11 -4.40 15.17 -12.28
N ARG A 12 -5.28 14.62 -11.44
CA ARG A 12 -5.00 14.54 -9.99
C ARG A 12 -3.76 13.72 -9.65
N VAL A 13 -3.50 12.62 -10.38
CA VAL A 13 -2.26 11.83 -10.23
C VAL A 13 -1.05 12.72 -10.48
N VAL A 14 -1.03 13.41 -11.62
CA VAL A 14 0.14 14.18 -12.07
C VAL A 14 0.30 15.50 -11.29
N GLU A 15 -0.80 16.18 -10.97
CA GLU A 15 -0.82 17.52 -10.37
C GLU A 15 -0.66 17.51 -8.86
N ILE A 16 -1.38 16.60 -8.19
CA ILE A 16 -1.47 16.59 -6.72
C ILE A 16 -0.53 15.53 -6.16
N CYS A 17 -0.57 14.32 -6.71
CA CYS A 17 0.14 13.19 -6.12
C CYS A 17 1.61 13.17 -6.54
N ALA A 18 1.91 13.42 -7.81
CA ALA A 18 3.27 13.37 -8.36
C ALA A 18 3.97 14.75 -8.39
N ASP A 19 3.23 15.83 -8.13
CA ASP A 19 3.67 17.23 -8.26
C ASP A 19 4.57 17.47 -9.49
N VAL A 20 4.09 17.05 -10.67
CA VAL A 20 4.84 17.23 -11.92
C VAL A 20 4.82 18.70 -12.32
N ASN A 21 5.99 19.21 -12.66
CA ASN A 21 6.25 20.58 -13.08
C ASN A 21 6.66 20.63 -14.56
N ALA A 22 6.43 21.80 -15.18
CA ALA A 22 6.82 22.00 -16.58
C ALA A 22 8.34 21.87 -16.75
N GLY A 23 8.77 21.09 -17.75
CA GLY A 23 10.17 20.84 -18.06
C GLY A 23 10.81 19.66 -17.34
N GLU A 24 10.12 19.00 -16.41
CA GLU A 24 10.60 17.74 -15.82
C GLU A 24 10.53 16.59 -16.81
N ASP A 25 11.47 15.66 -16.71
CA ASP A 25 11.48 14.41 -17.44
C ASP A 25 10.64 13.37 -16.67
N VAL A 26 9.58 12.86 -17.31
CA VAL A 26 8.61 11.93 -16.69
C VAL A 26 8.62 10.59 -17.44
N LEU A 27 8.86 9.50 -16.71
CA LEU A 27 8.75 8.14 -17.20
C LEU A 27 7.45 7.49 -16.73
N ILE A 28 6.61 7.08 -17.68
CA ILE A 28 5.44 6.23 -17.43
C ILE A 28 5.81 4.78 -17.77
N VAL A 29 5.90 3.92 -16.76
CA VAL A 29 6.16 2.49 -16.93
C VAL A 29 4.85 1.71 -16.80
N SER A 30 4.46 0.98 -17.84
CA SER A 30 3.21 0.22 -17.85
C SER A 30 3.38 -1.15 -18.49
N ASP A 31 2.38 -2.00 -18.31
CA ASP A 31 2.23 -3.23 -19.09
C ASP A 31 0.94 -3.21 -19.94
N TRP A 32 0.71 -4.29 -20.66
CA TRP A 32 -0.43 -4.42 -21.59
C TRP A 32 -1.80 -4.37 -20.91
N GLU A 33 -1.89 -4.62 -19.60
CA GLU A 33 -3.16 -4.65 -18.87
C GLU A 33 -3.58 -3.26 -18.38
N THR A 34 -2.60 -2.40 -18.09
CA THR A 34 -2.81 -1.05 -17.55
C THR A 34 -2.55 0.07 -18.56
N ALA A 35 -2.25 -0.27 -19.82
CA ALA A 35 -1.88 0.68 -20.88
C ALA A 35 -2.86 1.86 -21.04
N THR A 36 -4.17 1.63 -20.91
CA THR A 36 -5.15 2.74 -20.99
C THR A 36 -4.99 3.75 -19.86
N VAL A 37 -4.67 3.32 -18.64
CA VAL A 37 -4.38 4.23 -17.53
C VAL A 37 -3.08 5.00 -17.81
N ALA A 38 -2.05 4.29 -18.27
CA ALA A 38 -0.77 4.89 -18.62
C ALA A 38 -0.90 5.97 -19.71
N GLU A 39 -1.68 5.73 -20.76
CA GLU A 39 -1.96 6.73 -21.79
C GLU A 39 -2.59 8.01 -21.24
N ARG A 40 -3.50 7.89 -20.26
CA ARG A 40 -4.17 9.05 -19.64
C ARG A 40 -3.21 9.83 -18.76
N VAL A 41 -2.40 9.14 -17.95
CA VAL A 41 -1.38 9.77 -17.10
C VAL A 41 -0.31 10.44 -17.97
N ALA A 42 0.14 9.80 -19.04
CA ALA A 42 1.10 10.38 -19.99
C ALA A 42 0.55 11.65 -20.67
N ALA A 43 -0.73 11.64 -21.06
CA ALA A 43 -1.39 12.81 -21.61
C ALA A 43 -1.48 13.95 -20.60
N ALA A 44 -1.85 13.65 -19.34
CA ALA A 44 -1.92 14.64 -18.27
C ALA A 44 -0.54 15.28 -17.96
N ALA A 45 0.52 14.47 -17.90
CA ALA A 45 1.89 14.96 -17.74
C ALA A 45 2.33 15.84 -18.92
N THR A 46 1.97 15.45 -20.14
CA THR A 46 2.25 16.26 -21.36
C THR A 46 1.51 17.60 -21.32
N GLU A 47 0.24 17.62 -20.88
CA GLU A 47 -0.55 18.85 -20.76
C GLU A 47 0.04 19.85 -19.75
N ARG A 48 0.78 19.36 -18.74
CA ARG A 48 1.54 20.19 -17.79
C ARG A 48 2.89 20.67 -18.31
N GLY A 49 3.28 20.28 -19.52
CA GLY A 49 4.53 20.69 -20.14
C GLY A 49 5.76 19.90 -19.68
N ALA A 50 5.57 18.68 -19.16
CA ALA A 50 6.66 17.74 -18.92
C ALA A 50 7.17 17.10 -20.23
N THR A 51 8.40 16.61 -20.21
CA THR A 51 8.96 15.76 -21.26
C THR A 51 8.63 14.31 -20.92
N VAL A 52 7.66 13.72 -21.62
CA VAL A 52 7.11 12.41 -21.26
C VAL A 52 7.67 11.30 -22.14
N THR A 53 8.19 10.24 -21.50
CA THR A 53 8.47 8.95 -22.12
C THR A 53 7.51 7.91 -21.53
N MET A 54 6.88 7.09 -22.38
CA MET A 54 6.04 5.97 -21.95
C MET A 54 6.61 4.66 -22.48
N THR A 55 6.74 3.66 -21.61
CA THR A 55 7.21 2.32 -21.96
C THR A 55 6.15 1.28 -21.64
N LEU A 56 6.04 0.27 -22.52
CA LEU A 56 5.22 -0.92 -22.29
C LEU A 56 6.12 -2.14 -22.19
N MET A 57 5.89 -2.95 -21.17
CA MET A 57 6.56 -4.23 -20.93
C MET A 57 5.54 -5.38 -20.78
N ASP A 58 6.04 -6.62 -20.76
CA ASP A 58 5.20 -7.74 -20.34
C ASP A 58 4.93 -7.63 -18.83
N PRO A 59 3.72 -8.00 -18.34
CA PRO A 59 3.46 -8.04 -16.90
C PRO A 59 4.52 -8.87 -16.18
N ARG A 60 5.05 -8.34 -15.06
CA ARG A 60 6.02 -9.09 -14.25
C ARG A 60 5.38 -10.34 -13.65
N GLU A 61 6.19 -11.33 -13.31
CA GLU A 61 5.70 -12.61 -12.79
C GLU A 61 5.12 -12.49 -11.38
N TYR A 62 5.72 -11.64 -10.54
CA TYR A 62 5.33 -11.42 -9.14
C TYR A 62 5.66 -9.99 -8.70
N ASP A 63 5.07 -9.54 -7.60
CA ASP A 63 5.29 -8.20 -7.03
C ASP A 63 6.73 -8.03 -6.50
N GLY A 64 7.34 -6.89 -6.77
CA GLY A 64 8.72 -6.57 -6.40
C GLY A 64 9.77 -7.14 -7.37
N ASN A 65 9.35 -7.76 -8.47
CA ASN A 65 10.24 -8.23 -9.51
C ASN A 65 10.88 -7.05 -10.29
N GLU A 66 12.13 -7.22 -10.76
CA GLU A 66 12.85 -6.17 -11.47
C GLU A 66 12.23 -5.89 -12.85
N PRO A 67 12.17 -4.63 -13.32
CA PRO A 67 11.77 -4.32 -14.69
C PRO A 67 12.84 -4.77 -15.71
N GLU A 68 12.55 -4.72 -17.01
CA GLU A 68 13.54 -5.03 -18.04
C GLU A 68 14.73 -4.06 -17.97
N PRO A 69 15.96 -4.49 -18.34
CA PRO A 69 17.15 -3.64 -18.25
C PRO A 69 17.04 -2.30 -18.99
N SER A 70 16.28 -2.23 -20.09
CA SER A 70 16.05 -0.97 -20.81
C SER A 70 15.12 -0.01 -20.05
N VAL A 71 14.13 -0.54 -19.35
CA VAL A 71 13.22 0.24 -18.49
C VAL A 71 13.98 0.71 -17.26
N ALA A 72 14.73 -0.20 -16.61
CA ALA A 72 15.62 0.12 -15.49
C ALA A 72 16.57 1.27 -15.83
N ALA A 73 17.24 1.20 -16.99
CA ALA A 73 18.13 2.28 -17.42
C ALA A 73 17.41 3.62 -17.60
N ALA A 74 16.18 3.62 -18.12
CA ALA A 74 15.39 4.85 -18.26
C ALA A 74 14.94 5.43 -16.92
N MET A 75 14.66 4.59 -15.92
CA MET A 75 14.24 5.02 -14.58
C MET A 75 15.29 5.89 -13.88
N HIS A 76 16.59 5.74 -14.21
CA HIS A 76 17.68 6.52 -13.59
C HIS A 76 17.93 7.89 -14.25
N GLU A 77 17.25 8.20 -15.35
CA GLU A 77 17.50 9.39 -16.17
C GLU A 77 16.32 10.37 -16.17
N VAL A 78 15.39 10.25 -15.22
CA VAL A 78 14.16 11.03 -15.14
C VAL A 78 13.91 11.59 -13.73
N ASP A 79 13.10 12.65 -13.65
CA ASP A 79 12.72 13.29 -12.39
C ASP A 79 11.53 12.59 -11.71
N VAL A 80 10.60 12.04 -12.50
CA VAL A 80 9.37 11.41 -11.98
C VAL A 80 9.10 10.09 -12.69
N ILE A 81 8.82 9.05 -11.91
CA ILE A 81 8.48 7.71 -12.37
C ILE A 81 7.06 7.39 -11.91
N ILE A 82 6.16 7.11 -12.85
CA ILE A 82 4.79 6.68 -12.54
C ILE A 82 4.58 5.28 -13.12
N THR A 83 4.16 4.34 -12.28
CA THR A 83 4.08 2.92 -12.65
C THR A 83 2.64 2.36 -12.58
N PRO A 84 1.78 2.63 -13.57
CA PRO A 84 0.54 1.87 -13.76
C PRO A 84 0.88 0.49 -14.30
N VAL A 85 0.94 -0.53 -13.43
CA VAL A 85 1.34 -1.90 -13.78
C VAL A 85 0.43 -2.92 -13.10
N HIS A 86 0.25 -4.11 -13.66
CA HIS A 86 -0.51 -5.20 -13.08
C HIS A 86 0.22 -5.85 -11.90
N ARG A 87 1.54 -6.10 -12.03
CA ARG A 87 2.41 -6.55 -10.93
C ARG A 87 3.39 -5.44 -10.57
N SER A 88 3.51 -5.18 -9.28
CA SER A 88 4.30 -4.08 -8.74
C SER A 88 5.79 -4.21 -9.06
N ILE A 89 6.40 -3.12 -9.52
CA ILE A 89 7.86 -2.96 -9.60
C ILE A 89 8.37 -1.95 -8.55
N THR A 90 7.53 -1.56 -7.59
CA THR A 90 7.81 -0.53 -6.60
C THR A 90 8.95 -0.92 -5.64
N HIS A 91 9.00 -2.17 -5.21
CA HIS A 91 10.02 -2.63 -4.26
C HIS A 91 11.29 -3.18 -4.93
N SER A 92 11.39 -3.00 -6.25
CA SER A 92 12.57 -3.37 -7.04
C SER A 92 13.82 -2.58 -6.60
N SER A 93 14.99 -3.15 -6.84
CA SER A 93 16.25 -2.45 -6.57
C SER A 93 16.42 -1.22 -7.46
N GLU A 94 15.90 -1.27 -8.69
CA GLU A 94 15.97 -0.17 -9.64
C GLU A 94 15.13 1.03 -9.21
N MET A 95 13.89 0.82 -8.74
CA MET A 95 13.08 1.90 -8.17
C MET A 95 13.77 2.54 -6.96
N LYS A 96 14.27 1.72 -6.02
CA LYS A 96 15.00 2.23 -4.84
C LYS A 96 16.22 3.07 -5.22
N SER A 97 16.97 2.63 -6.22
CA SER A 97 18.16 3.35 -6.68
C SER A 97 17.79 4.66 -7.39
N ALA A 98 16.72 4.68 -8.19
CA ALA A 98 16.25 5.91 -8.82
C ALA A 98 15.75 6.95 -7.79
N LEU A 99 14.99 6.50 -6.79
CA LEU A 99 14.56 7.35 -5.67
C LEU A 99 15.77 7.90 -4.90
N ALA A 100 16.77 7.06 -4.61
CA ALA A 100 18.01 7.49 -3.95
C ALA A 100 18.82 8.51 -4.78
N ALA A 101 18.67 8.52 -6.11
CA ALA A 101 19.26 9.50 -7.01
C ALA A 101 18.45 10.81 -7.10
N GLY A 102 17.25 10.86 -6.51
CA GLY A 102 16.41 12.05 -6.41
C GLY A 102 15.10 11.98 -7.20
N ALA A 103 14.86 10.91 -7.96
CA ALA A 103 13.58 10.73 -8.66
C ALA A 103 12.42 10.61 -7.66
N ARG A 104 11.21 10.96 -8.10
CA ARG A 104 9.96 10.78 -7.35
C ARG A 104 9.18 9.60 -7.93
N GLY A 105 8.57 8.77 -7.08
CA GLY A 105 7.91 7.54 -7.51
C GLY A 105 6.43 7.48 -7.15
N ILE A 106 5.57 7.18 -8.13
CA ILE A 106 4.15 6.92 -7.95
C ILE A 106 3.81 5.50 -8.40
N SER A 107 3.27 4.70 -7.48
CA SER A 107 2.78 3.36 -7.80
C SER A 107 1.27 3.34 -8.05
N MET A 108 0.85 2.70 -9.13
CA MET A 108 -0.55 2.55 -9.54
C MET A 108 -0.84 1.08 -9.90
N VAL A 109 -0.61 0.18 -8.94
CA VAL A 109 -0.76 -1.28 -9.15
C VAL A 109 -2.21 -1.66 -9.40
N LYS A 110 -2.44 -2.49 -10.43
CA LYS A 110 -3.75 -3.00 -10.87
C LYS A 110 -4.80 -1.91 -11.11
N PHE A 111 -4.35 -0.70 -11.45
CA PHE A 111 -5.24 0.44 -11.65
C PHE A 111 -6.13 0.25 -12.86
N THR A 112 -7.42 0.54 -12.70
CA THR A 112 -8.39 0.50 -13.79
C THR A 112 -8.76 1.90 -14.28
N PRO A 113 -9.25 2.05 -15.53
CA PRO A 113 -9.82 3.32 -15.99
C PRO A 113 -10.98 3.82 -15.12
N GLN A 114 -11.68 2.91 -14.42
CA GLN A 114 -12.74 3.29 -13.48
C GLN A 114 -12.20 4.05 -12.27
N GLN A 115 -11.03 3.69 -11.75
CA GLN A 115 -10.40 4.37 -10.61
C GLN A 115 -9.87 5.77 -10.96
N LEU A 116 -9.69 6.08 -12.24
CA LEU A 116 -9.45 7.47 -12.68
C LEU A 116 -10.72 8.34 -12.62
N LYS A 117 -11.91 7.73 -12.61
CA LYS A 117 -13.18 8.46 -12.67
C LYS A 117 -13.80 8.69 -11.30
N THR A 118 -13.50 7.84 -10.32
CA THR A 118 -14.19 7.78 -9.03
C THR A 118 -13.32 7.18 -7.93
N GLY A 119 -13.71 7.35 -6.67
CA GLY A 119 -13.14 6.64 -5.52
C GLY A 119 -11.95 7.36 -4.90
N GLY A 120 -11.03 6.60 -4.27
CA GLY A 120 -9.93 7.11 -3.45
C GLY A 120 -9.09 8.22 -4.07
N LEU A 121 -8.94 8.24 -5.40
CA LEU A 121 -8.19 9.28 -6.13
C LEU A 121 -8.79 10.68 -5.94
N TYR A 122 -10.06 10.74 -5.52
CA TYR A 122 -10.78 11.98 -5.34
C TYR A 122 -10.66 12.57 -3.93
N ALA A 123 -9.93 11.91 -3.04
CA ALA A 123 -9.63 12.41 -1.72
C ALA A 123 -8.87 13.74 -1.76
N ASP A 124 -8.98 14.49 -0.66
CA ASP A 124 -8.20 15.70 -0.41
C ASP A 124 -6.89 15.29 0.28
N TYR A 125 -5.91 14.88 -0.54
CA TYR A 125 -4.62 14.36 -0.09
C TYR A 125 -3.83 15.39 0.73
N ASP A 126 -3.83 16.66 0.33
CA ASP A 126 -3.17 17.74 1.05
C ASP A 126 -3.74 17.91 2.46
N ARG A 127 -5.06 17.83 2.59
CA ARG A 127 -5.73 17.91 3.89
C ARG A 127 -5.54 16.66 4.73
N MET A 128 -5.39 15.48 4.12
CA MET A 128 -5.15 14.22 4.82
C MET A 128 -3.70 14.04 5.28
N ARG A 129 -2.73 14.60 4.56
CA ARG A 129 -1.29 14.51 4.88
C ARG A 129 -0.98 14.75 6.37
N PRO A 130 -1.40 15.87 7.01
CA PRO A 130 -1.05 16.11 8.42
C PRO A 130 -1.60 15.05 9.38
N TYR A 131 -2.76 14.43 9.08
CA TYR A 131 -3.31 13.35 9.92
C TYR A 131 -2.56 12.03 9.71
N CYS A 132 -2.13 11.77 8.47
CA CYS A 132 -1.28 10.64 8.13
C CYS A 132 0.08 10.73 8.86
N ASP A 133 0.69 11.91 8.83
CA ASP A 133 1.95 12.21 9.54
C ASP A 133 1.78 12.11 11.06
N GLU A 134 0.64 12.57 11.60
CA GLU A 134 0.33 12.45 13.02
C GLU A 134 0.23 10.97 13.43
N LEU A 135 -0.44 10.12 12.66
CA LEU A 135 -0.54 8.69 12.96
C LEU A 135 0.82 7.99 12.89
N ALA A 136 1.63 8.29 11.87
CA ALA A 136 3.01 7.79 11.78
C ALA A 136 3.88 8.23 12.97
N THR A 137 3.68 9.47 13.45
CA THR A 137 4.36 9.97 14.66
C THR A 137 3.91 9.22 15.91
N LYS A 138 2.60 8.94 16.05
CA LYS A 138 2.06 8.15 17.15
C LYS A 138 2.59 6.72 17.13
N PHE A 139 2.68 6.08 15.95
CA PHE A 139 3.33 4.77 15.80
C PHE A 139 4.79 4.79 16.26
N THR A 140 5.55 5.81 15.87
CA THR A 140 6.97 5.96 16.27
C THR A 140 7.14 6.14 17.78
N ALA A 141 6.19 6.80 18.43
CA ALA A 141 6.26 7.09 19.86
C ALA A 141 5.83 5.90 20.73
N ALA A 142 5.03 4.98 20.19
CA ALA A 142 4.42 3.89 20.92
C ALA A 142 5.42 2.77 21.23
N SER A 143 5.29 2.14 22.39
CA SER A 143 6.03 0.90 22.70
C SER A 143 5.28 -0.35 22.23
N GLU A 144 3.94 -0.28 22.23
CA GLU A 144 3.05 -1.40 21.93
C GLU A 144 1.77 -0.91 21.24
N ALA A 145 1.22 -1.76 20.36
CA ALA A 145 -0.14 -1.64 19.88
C ALA A 145 -1.01 -2.80 20.37
N HIS A 146 -2.21 -2.50 20.85
CA HIS A 146 -3.24 -3.49 21.18
C HIS A 146 -4.44 -3.30 20.23
N ILE A 147 -4.75 -4.35 19.47
CA ILE A 147 -5.84 -4.34 18.49
C ILE A 147 -6.92 -5.31 18.96
N THR A 148 -8.17 -4.85 18.93
CA THR A 148 -9.34 -5.67 19.23
C THR A 148 -10.43 -5.47 18.18
N SER A 149 -11.29 -6.48 17.98
CA SER A 149 -12.47 -6.34 17.12
C SER A 149 -13.66 -7.18 17.64
N PRO A 150 -14.91 -6.82 17.28
CA PRO A 150 -16.08 -7.66 17.56
C PRO A 150 -16.01 -9.07 16.97
N GLN A 151 -15.24 -9.27 15.90
CA GLN A 151 -15.03 -10.54 15.21
C GLN A 151 -14.13 -11.50 16.01
N GLY A 152 -13.44 -11.01 17.03
CA GLY A 152 -12.60 -11.82 17.92
C GLY A 152 -11.10 -11.55 17.81
N THR A 153 -10.68 -10.51 17.08
CA THR A 153 -9.29 -10.04 17.15
C THR A 153 -8.98 -9.60 18.58
N ASP A 154 -7.85 -10.07 19.10
CA ASP A 154 -7.20 -9.63 20.34
C ASP A 154 -5.71 -9.93 20.20
N VAL A 155 -4.94 -8.93 19.75
CA VAL A 155 -3.51 -9.08 19.45
C VAL A 155 -2.71 -7.92 20.00
N VAL A 156 -1.56 -8.26 20.55
CA VAL A 156 -0.55 -7.31 21.03
C VAL A 156 0.63 -7.31 20.08
N VAL A 157 1.14 -6.13 19.73
CA VAL A 157 2.23 -5.91 18.76
C VAL A 157 3.29 -5.02 19.39
N GLY A 158 4.54 -5.47 19.50
CA GLY A 158 5.64 -4.64 19.98
C GLY A 158 6.13 -3.67 18.90
N LEU A 159 6.28 -2.40 19.26
CA LEU A 159 6.68 -1.29 18.37
C LEU A 159 7.95 -0.56 18.84
N GLU A 160 8.47 -0.88 20.03
CA GLU A 160 9.58 -0.14 20.64
C GLU A 160 10.79 -0.01 19.70
N GLY A 161 11.24 1.23 19.47
CA GLY A 161 12.41 1.54 18.65
C GLY A 161 12.16 1.51 17.13
N ARG A 162 10.93 1.25 16.67
CA ARG A 162 10.56 1.29 15.26
C ARG A 162 10.14 2.69 14.84
N SER A 163 10.26 2.96 13.54
CA SER A 163 9.83 4.22 12.94
C SER A 163 8.53 4.00 12.19
N GLY A 164 7.50 4.76 12.56
CA GLY A 164 6.29 4.85 11.76
C GLY A 164 6.57 5.57 10.45
N ASN A 165 5.85 5.18 9.42
CA ASN A 165 5.99 5.65 8.07
C ASN A 165 4.66 6.24 7.58
N SER A 166 4.73 7.44 6.99
CA SER A 166 3.58 8.16 6.46
C SER A 166 3.58 8.02 4.94
N HIS A 167 2.50 7.47 4.38
CA HIS A 167 2.23 7.44 2.95
C HIS A 167 0.95 8.22 2.65
N PRO A 168 1.05 9.57 2.53
CA PRO A 168 -0.12 10.43 2.41
C PRO A 168 -0.70 10.47 0.99
N GLY A 169 -0.21 9.66 0.05
CA GLY A 169 -0.63 9.72 -1.35
C GLY A 169 0.06 10.82 -2.17
N ILE A 170 1.12 11.43 -1.66
CA ILE A 170 1.87 12.50 -2.36
C ILE A 170 3.38 12.22 -2.34
N ALA A 171 4.02 12.38 -3.49
CA ALA A 171 5.46 12.33 -3.70
C ALA A 171 5.90 13.64 -4.38
N ASP A 172 6.14 14.68 -3.57
CA ASP A 172 6.50 16.03 -4.00
C ASP A 172 7.98 16.38 -3.79
N GLU A 173 8.68 15.66 -2.90
CA GLU A 173 10.10 15.90 -2.59
C GLU A 173 11.03 14.91 -3.30
N PRO A 174 12.28 15.29 -3.66
CA PRO A 174 13.24 14.36 -4.27
C PRO A 174 13.44 13.08 -3.44
N GLY A 175 13.33 11.93 -4.10
CA GLY A 175 13.41 10.61 -3.46
C GLY A 175 12.15 10.15 -2.73
N SER A 176 11.08 10.96 -2.74
CA SER A 176 9.79 10.55 -2.17
C SER A 176 9.09 9.50 -3.04
N PHE A 177 8.30 8.67 -2.37
CA PHE A 177 7.54 7.59 -2.99
C PHE A 177 6.16 7.49 -2.35
N THR A 178 5.14 7.20 -3.15
CA THR A 178 3.82 6.79 -2.67
C THR A 178 3.16 5.81 -3.62
N SER A 179 2.17 5.06 -3.13
CA SER A 179 1.23 4.38 -4.01
C SER A 179 -0.13 5.07 -3.93
N LEU A 180 -0.87 5.00 -5.02
CA LEU A 180 -2.23 5.48 -5.10
C LEU A 180 -3.19 4.31 -5.06
N VAL A 181 -4.39 4.44 -4.50
CA VAL A 181 -4.97 5.63 -3.84
C VAL A 181 -4.85 5.56 -2.33
N HIS A 182 -4.05 4.63 -1.80
CA HIS A 182 -3.92 4.48 -0.37
C HIS A 182 -3.39 5.76 0.27
N ILE A 183 -4.05 6.18 1.33
CA ILE A 183 -3.52 7.11 2.32
C ILE A 183 -3.37 6.22 3.53
N GLU A 184 -2.15 6.01 4.00
CA GLU A 184 -1.89 5.08 5.08
C GLU A 184 -0.73 5.53 5.95
N ALA A 185 -0.79 5.17 7.23
CA ALA A 185 0.38 5.13 8.08
C ALA A 185 0.66 3.68 8.46
N ASN A 186 1.93 3.30 8.47
CA ASN A 186 2.35 1.94 8.78
C ASN A 186 3.63 1.89 9.62
N ILE A 187 3.91 0.74 10.20
CA ILE A 187 5.10 0.46 11.00
C ILE A 187 5.43 -1.03 10.92
N ALA A 188 6.72 -1.37 10.85
CA ALA A 188 7.16 -2.75 10.99
C ALA A 188 7.21 -3.14 12.48
N PRO A 189 6.52 -4.22 12.92
CA PRO A 189 6.63 -4.71 14.30
C PRO A 189 8.06 -5.11 14.69
N VAL A 190 8.35 -5.15 15.98
CA VAL A 190 9.58 -5.78 16.49
C VAL A 190 9.45 -7.30 16.34
N GLU A 191 10.43 -7.95 15.71
CA GLU A 191 10.38 -9.40 15.53
C GLU A 191 10.25 -10.12 16.87
N GLY A 192 9.46 -11.19 16.93
CA GLY A 192 9.29 -11.97 18.16
C GLY A 192 8.28 -11.40 19.16
N THR A 193 7.64 -10.26 18.89
CA THR A 193 6.83 -9.56 19.90
C THR A 193 5.33 -9.59 19.66
N THR A 194 4.89 -9.89 18.44
CA THR A 194 3.44 -9.98 18.15
C THR A 194 2.88 -11.28 18.70
N THR A 195 1.80 -11.22 19.49
CA THR A 195 1.13 -12.42 20.01
C THR A 195 -0.36 -12.18 20.20
N GLY A 196 -1.17 -13.17 19.82
CA GLY A 196 -2.63 -13.15 19.97
C GLY A 196 -3.34 -13.69 18.74
N THR A 197 -4.63 -13.38 18.65
CA THR A 197 -5.51 -13.84 17.56
C THR A 197 -5.90 -12.66 16.68
N VAL A 198 -5.80 -12.82 15.38
CA VAL A 198 -6.24 -11.80 14.40
C VAL A 198 -7.32 -12.39 13.50
N VAL A 199 -8.43 -11.69 13.39
CA VAL A 199 -9.55 -12.03 12.50
C VAL A 199 -9.64 -10.98 11.40
N PHE A 200 -9.45 -11.41 10.16
CA PHE A 200 -9.62 -10.58 8.97
C PHE A 200 -10.99 -10.83 8.36
N ASP A 201 -11.77 -9.76 8.25
CA ASP A 201 -13.13 -9.73 7.69
C ASP A 201 -13.25 -8.75 6.51
N GLY A 202 -12.11 -8.22 6.03
CA GLY A 202 -12.03 -7.25 4.95
C GLY A 202 -11.65 -7.88 3.61
N ALA A 203 -10.38 -7.75 3.23
CA ALA A 203 -9.87 -8.18 1.94
C ALA A 203 -8.42 -8.69 2.01
N ILE A 204 -8.01 -9.48 1.02
CA ILE A 204 -6.63 -9.91 0.77
C ILE A 204 -6.35 -9.82 -0.74
N PRO A 205 -5.96 -8.64 -1.26
CA PRO A 205 -5.86 -8.42 -2.71
C PRO A 205 -4.53 -8.89 -3.32
N ASN A 206 -3.45 -9.02 -2.55
CA ASN A 206 -2.12 -9.41 -3.06
C ASN A 206 -2.12 -10.86 -3.59
N LEU A 207 -2.96 -11.74 -3.01
CA LEU A 207 -3.09 -13.14 -3.40
C LEU A 207 -4.25 -13.40 -4.38
N ASP A 208 -4.80 -12.34 -4.98
CA ASP A 208 -5.95 -12.39 -5.88
C ASP A 208 -7.21 -13.04 -5.22
N ILE A 209 -7.29 -13.02 -3.88
CA ILE A 209 -8.48 -13.44 -3.10
C ILE A 209 -9.55 -12.34 -3.16
N GLY A 210 -9.16 -11.07 -2.95
CA GLY A 210 -10.07 -9.94 -2.96
C GLY A 210 -10.84 -9.79 -1.64
N VAL A 211 -12.10 -9.34 -1.71
CA VAL A 211 -12.97 -9.22 -0.54
C VAL A 211 -13.30 -10.61 0.00
N LEU A 212 -13.16 -10.80 1.32
CA LEU A 212 -13.35 -12.08 1.96
C LEU A 212 -14.84 -12.48 1.99
N GLU A 213 -15.13 -13.73 1.64
CA GLU A 213 -16.47 -14.31 1.85
C GLU A 213 -16.55 -15.00 3.22
N ASN A 214 -15.42 -15.50 3.71
CA ASN A 214 -15.26 -16.09 5.03
C ASN A 214 -14.14 -15.37 5.79
N ASP A 215 -14.37 -15.13 7.08
CA ASP A 215 -13.33 -14.60 7.96
C ASP A 215 -12.08 -15.49 7.93
N VAL A 216 -10.91 -14.87 7.88
CA VAL A 216 -9.61 -15.54 7.99
C VAL A 216 -9.08 -15.28 9.39
N VAL A 217 -8.89 -16.34 10.16
CA VAL A 217 -8.37 -16.28 11.53
C VAL A 217 -6.93 -16.75 11.54
N MET A 218 -6.04 -15.94 12.11
CA MET A 218 -4.64 -16.28 12.33
C MET A 218 -4.32 -16.27 13.83
N GLU A 219 -3.74 -17.37 14.31
CA GLU A 219 -3.10 -17.42 15.63
C GLU A 219 -1.63 -17.05 15.46
N ILE A 220 -1.15 -16.13 16.31
CA ILE A 220 0.19 -15.57 16.22
C ILE A 220 0.90 -15.79 17.56
N GLU A 221 2.08 -16.41 17.51
CA GLU A 221 2.99 -16.56 18.65
C GLU A 221 4.38 -16.06 18.26
N ASP A 222 5.01 -15.26 19.13
CA ASP A 222 6.37 -14.75 18.93
C ASP A 222 6.61 -14.15 17.51
N GLY A 223 5.68 -13.34 17.01
CA GLY A 223 5.78 -12.68 15.70
C GLY A 223 5.51 -13.58 14.49
N VAL A 224 5.09 -14.83 14.70
CA VAL A 224 4.92 -15.83 13.64
C VAL A 224 3.49 -16.39 13.66
N VAL A 225 2.88 -16.50 12.48
CA VAL A 225 1.59 -17.19 12.32
C VAL A 225 1.79 -18.69 12.57
N THR A 226 1.10 -19.24 13.56
CA THR A 226 1.19 -20.66 13.96
C THR A 226 0.00 -21.49 13.46
N ASP A 227 -1.15 -20.86 13.26
CA ASP A 227 -2.34 -21.48 12.68
C ASP A 227 -3.09 -20.48 11.80
N VAL A 228 -3.67 -20.97 10.71
CA VAL A 228 -4.58 -20.19 9.85
C VAL A 228 -5.83 -21.01 9.57
N SER A 229 -6.99 -20.41 9.81
CA SER A 229 -8.29 -21.05 9.58
C SER A 229 -9.29 -20.10 8.94
N GLY A 230 -10.39 -20.65 8.43
CA GLY A 230 -11.39 -19.91 7.66
C GLY A 230 -12.02 -20.81 6.61
N GLY A 231 -12.06 -20.33 5.36
CA GLY A 231 -12.57 -21.07 4.20
C GLY A 231 -11.52 -21.32 3.11
N ILE A 232 -11.96 -21.18 1.86
CA ILE A 232 -11.10 -21.30 0.67
C ILE A 232 -9.99 -20.25 0.66
N GLU A 233 -10.22 -19.12 1.31
CA GLU A 233 -9.27 -18.03 1.49
C GLU A 233 -8.06 -18.49 2.33
N ALA A 234 -8.30 -19.13 3.47
CA ALA A 234 -7.25 -19.71 4.31
C ALA A 234 -6.49 -20.85 3.62
N GLU A 235 -7.21 -21.71 2.87
CA GLU A 235 -6.57 -22.73 2.03
C GLU A 235 -5.64 -22.13 0.97
N THR A 236 -6.04 -20.99 0.37
CA THR A 236 -5.23 -20.30 -0.64
C THR A 236 -3.94 -19.75 -0.03
N ILE A 237 -4.03 -19.11 1.14
CA ILE A 237 -2.87 -18.63 1.90
C ILE A 237 -1.93 -19.80 2.21
N THR A 238 -2.48 -20.92 2.71
CA THR A 238 -1.70 -22.12 3.07
C THR A 238 -0.93 -22.66 1.86
N ARG A 239 -1.57 -22.77 0.69
CA ARG A 239 -0.92 -23.24 -0.55
C ARG A 239 0.20 -22.31 -1.00
N VAL A 240 0.05 -20.99 -0.84
CA VAL A 240 1.11 -20.02 -1.17
C VAL A 240 2.31 -20.21 -0.25
N TRP A 241 2.09 -20.35 1.07
CA TRP A 241 3.16 -20.62 2.03
C TRP A 241 3.87 -21.95 1.77
N GLU A 242 3.13 -23.04 1.55
CA GLU A 242 3.68 -24.36 1.26
C GLU A 242 4.50 -24.39 -0.04
N ALA A 243 4.13 -23.57 -1.04
CA ALA A 243 4.86 -23.50 -2.31
C ALA A 243 6.26 -22.87 -2.17
N HIS A 244 6.49 -22.07 -1.13
CA HIS A 244 7.77 -21.40 -0.90
C HIS A 244 8.72 -22.18 0.02
N ASP A 245 8.21 -23.05 0.89
CA ASP A 245 9.00 -23.86 1.84
C ASP A 245 10.03 -23.02 2.64
N ASP A 246 9.60 -21.83 3.10
CA ASP A 246 10.43 -20.88 3.83
C ASP A 246 9.71 -20.40 5.09
N PRO A 247 10.27 -20.60 6.30
CA PRO A 247 9.62 -20.17 7.55
C PRO A 247 9.43 -18.65 7.65
N ALA A 248 10.16 -17.84 6.88
CA ALA A 248 10.00 -16.39 6.89
C ALA A 248 8.64 -15.93 6.32
N VAL A 249 7.92 -16.79 5.58
CA VAL A 249 6.61 -16.43 5.02
C VAL A 249 5.51 -16.24 6.08
N TYR A 250 5.73 -16.75 7.30
CA TYR A 250 4.79 -16.68 8.42
C TYR A 250 5.02 -15.45 9.32
N ASN A 251 6.02 -14.63 9.03
CA ASN A 251 6.40 -13.48 9.85
C ASN A 251 5.37 -12.34 9.76
N ILE A 252 4.96 -11.78 10.89
CA ILE A 252 4.19 -10.53 10.90
C ILE A 252 5.12 -9.37 10.56
N ALA A 253 4.90 -8.78 9.39
CA ALA A 253 5.83 -7.86 8.76
C ALA A 253 5.46 -6.38 8.91
N GLN A 254 4.17 -6.08 9.05
CA GLN A 254 3.65 -4.72 9.03
C GLN A 254 2.39 -4.64 9.88
N LEU A 255 2.23 -3.52 10.58
CA LEU A 255 0.95 -3.01 11.06
C LEU A 255 0.67 -1.72 10.30
N ALA A 256 -0.50 -1.60 9.71
CA ALA A 256 -0.86 -0.46 8.88
C ALA A 256 -2.34 -0.08 9.03
N VAL A 257 -2.64 1.19 8.70
CA VAL A 257 -3.97 1.77 8.84
C VAL A 257 -4.35 2.51 7.57
N GLY A 258 -5.47 2.14 6.96
CA GLY A 258 -6.04 2.87 5.83
C GLY A 258 -6.78 4.13 6.29
N MET A 259 -6.48 5.27 5.64
CA MET A 259 -6.96 6.60 6.03
C MET A 259 -7.66 7.33 4.88
N ASN A 260 -7.88 6.72 3.71
CA ASN A 260 -8.46 7.44 2.57
C ASN A 260 -9.99 7.61 2.75
N PRO A 261 -10.49 8.85 2.95
CA PRO A 261 -11.91 9.10 3.24
C PRO A 261 -12.84 8.87 2.03
N GLU A 262 -12.32 8.66 0.83
CA GLU A 262 -13.12 8.29 -0.34
C GLU A 262 -13.15 6.76 -0.57
N CYS A 263 -12.33 5.99 0.17
CA CYS A 263 -12.37 4.54 0.19
C CYS A 263 -13.21 4.05 1.38
N ARG A 264 -14.55 4.00 1.22
CA ARG A 264 -15.48 3.68 2.34
C ARG A 264 -15.80 2.20 2.52
N SER A 265 -15.55 1.38 1.50
CA SER A 265 -15.87 -0.05 1.51
C SER A 265 -14.76 -0.83 0.83
N PHE A 266 -14.55 -2.07 1.28
CA PHE A 266 -13.79 -3.03 0.50
C PHE A 266 -14.54 -3.35 -0.79
N ASN A 267 -13.85 -3.30 -1.93
CA ASN A 267 -14.45 -3.51 -3.25
C ASN A 267 -13.63 -4.43 -4.16
N GLY A 268 -12.54 -5.01 -3.63
CA GLY A 268 -11.68 -5.94 -4.36
C GLY A 268 -10.64 -5.24 -5.23
N TRP A 269 -10.65 -3.91 -5.31
CA TRP A 269 -9.55 -3.18 -5.95
C TRP A 269 -8.40 -3.04 -4.97
N PHE A 270 -7.25 -3.59 -5.38
CA PHE A 270 -6.01 -3.62 -4.60
C PHE A 270 -5.77 -2.31 -3.83
N SER A 271 -5.70 -1.18 -4.55
CA SER A 271 -5.36 0.10 -3.95
C SER A 271 -6.48 0.76 -3.14
N ASN A 272 -7.75 0.41 -3.40
CA ASN A 272 -8.87 0.88 -2.59
C ASN A 272 -8.87 0.20 -1.22
N ASP A 273 -8.65 -1.12 -1.21
CA ASP A 273 -8.81 -1.93 -0.01
C ASP A 273 -7.72 -1.64 1.02
N HIS A 274 -6.46 -1.41 0.59
CA HIS A 274 -5.40 -0.89 1.46
C HIS A 274 -5.76 0.48 2.06
N GLY A 275 -6.29 1.37 1.21
CA GLY A 275 -6.67 2.72 1.60
C GLY A 275 -7.99 2.85 2.37
N ARG A 276 -8.76 1.75 2.57
CA ARG A 276 -10.12 1.82 3.12
C ARG A 276 -10.12 2.52 4.48
N TYR A 277 -10.85 3.62 4.61
CA TYR A 277 -10.86 4.45 5.81
C TYR A 277 -11.13 3.63 7.07
N GLY A 278 -10.25 3.74 8.07
CA GLY A 278 -10.41 3.13 9.38
C GLY A 278 -10.13 1.63 9.45
N ASN A 279 -9.69 1.02 8.34
CA ASN A 279 -9.20 -0.36 8.39
C ASN A 279 -7.87 -0.42 9.16
N VAL A 280 -7.63 -1.55 9.83
CA VAL A 280 -6.29 -1.96 10.26
C VAL A 280 -5.93 -3.18 9.42
N HIS A 281 -4.68 -3.27 9.00
CA HIS A 281 -4.20 -4.42 8.28
C HIS A 281 -2.82 -4.85 8.74
N PHE A 282 -2.56 -6.13 8.55
CA PHE A 282 -1.27 -6.74 8.82
C PHE A 282 -0.67 -7.23 7.51
N GLY A 283 0.57 -6.85 7.27
CA GLY A 283 1.41 -7.44 6.23
C GLY A 283 2.07 -8.69 6.78
N ILE A 284 2.08 -9.78 6.00
CA ILE A 284 2.68 -11.07 6.37
C ILE A 284 3.78 -11.45 5.37
N GLY A 285 4.96 -11.82 5.86
CA GLY A 285 6.14 -12.18 5.09
C GLY A 285 7.31 -11.21 5.29
N THR A 286 7.78 -10.57 4.21
CA THR A 286 8.98 -9.72 4.24
C THR A 286 8.74 -8.37 4.95
N SER A 287 9.60 -8.00 5.89
CA SER A 287 9.58 -6.71 6.61
C SER A 287 10.83 -5.85 6.34
N SER A 288 11.87 -6.42 5.72
CA SER A 288 13.15 -5.74 5.41
C SER A 288 13.05 -4.47 4.56
N ASN A 289 11.96 -4.31 3.82
CA ASN A 289 11.68 -3.10 3.02
C ASN A 289 10.84 -2.05 3.78
N LEU A 290 10.37 -2.38 4.99
CA LEU A 290 9.43 -1.61 5.81
C LEU A 290 10.04 -1.15 7.14
N GLY A 291 11.32 -1.45 7.37
CA GLY A 291 12.04 -1.13 8.62
C GLY A 291 12.22 -2.31 9.58
N GLY A 292 11.79 -3.52 9.20
CA GLY A 292 12.09 -4.77 9.89
C GLY A 292 13.37 -5.45 9.37
N GLU A 293 13.64 -6.67 9.85
CA GLU A 293 14.84 -7.45 9.51
C GLU A 293 14.55 -8.68 8.64
N THR A 294 13.30 -9.16 8.66
CA THR A 294 12.91 -10.40 7.97
C THR A 294 12.83 -10.20 6.46
N ARG A 295 13.49 -11.10 5.72
CA ARG A 295 13.34 -11.24 4.27
C ARG A 295 12.64 -12.55 3.95
N ALA A 296 11.47 -12.45 3.33
CA ALA A 296 10.68 -13.59 2.88
C ALA A 296 10.44 -13.51 1.36
N PRO A 297 10.13 -14.63 0.68
CA PRO A 297 9.83 -14.66 -0.74
C PRO A 297 8.44 -14.11 -1.09
N VAL A 298 7.59 -13.86 -0.10
CA VAL A 298 6.23 -13.33 -0.28
C VAL A 298 5.97 -12.18 0.69
N HIS A 299 5.04 -11.31 0.31
CA HIS A 299 4.40 -10.32 1.15
C HIS A 299 2.95 -10.20 0.73
N PHE A 300 2.01 -10.29 1.67
CA PHE A 300 0.62 -9.94 1.42
C PHE A 300 0.00 -9.26 2.61
N ASP A 301 -1.00 -8.43 2.33
CA ASP A 301 -1.72 -7.65 3.31
C ASP A 301 -3.11 -8.24 3.52
N ALA A 302 -3.50 -8.39 4.77
CA ALA A 302 -4.83 -8.82 5.17
C ALA A 302 -5.49 -7.75 6.03
N MET A 303 -6.68 -7.32 5.61
CA MET A 303 -7.38 -6.18 6.20
C MET A 303 -8.55 -6.60 7.09
N MET A 304 -8.75 -5.86 8.18
CA MET A 304 -9.96 -5.93 9.02
C MET A 304 -10.72 -4.60 9.01
N GLY A 305 -12.05 -4.66 9.03
CA GLY A 305 -12.93 -3.53 8.76
C GLY A 305 -13.20 -2.62 9.96
N GLU A 306 -13.56 -3.16 11.12
CA GLU A 306 -14.03 -2.34 12.26
C GLU A 306 -13.21 -2.58 13.55
N PRO A 307 -11.87 -2.42 13.51
CA PRO A 307 -11.04 -2.63 14.68
C PRO A 307 -11.08 -1.43 15.63
N THR A 308 -10.72 -1.70 16.89
CA THR A 308 -10.20 -0.70 17.83
C THR A 308 -8.70 -0.90 17.95
N LEU A 309 -7.93 0.14 17.64
CA LEU A 309 -6.47 0.19 17.76
C LEU A 309 -6.09 1.14 18.90
N ARG A 310 -5.36 0.62 19.88
CA ARG A 310 -4.75 1.38 20.96
C ARG A 310 -3.23 1.35 20.80
N LEU A 311 -2.60 2.51 20.97
CA LEU A 311 -1.15 2.67 21.07
C LEU A 311 -0.81 3.02 22.53
N ASP A 312 -0.14 2.12 23.23
CA ASP A 312 0.05 2.16 24.68
C ASP A 312 -1.29 2.39 25.43
N ASP A 313 -1.52 3.59 25.97
CA ASP A 313 -2.75 3.98 26.67
C ASP A 313 -3.75 4.76 25.81
N GLU A 314 -3.38 5.16 24.58
CA GLU A 314 -4.17 6.02 23.70
C GLU A 314 -4.93 5.20 22.65
N ILE A 315 -6.27 5.28 22.65
CA ILE A 315 -7.08 4.74 21.55
C ILE A 315 -6.99 5.71 20.38
N VAL A 316 -6.44 5.28 19.26
CA VAL A 316 -6.29 6.09 18.03
C VAL A 316 -7.34 5.76 16.97
N ILE A 317 -7.87 4.53 17.00
CA ILE A 317 -9.03 4.09 16.22
C ILE A 317 -9.98 3.36 17.15
N LYS A 318 -11.27 3.67 17.07
CA LYS A 318 -12.32 3.00 17.81
C LYS A 318 -13.42 2.57 16.85
N ASP A 319 -13.66 1.27 16.75
CA ASP A 319 -14.70 0.67 15.90
C ASP A 319 -14.60 1.17 14.44
N GLY A 320 -13.37 1.27 13.91
CA GLY A 320 -13.09 1.80 12.57
C GLY A 320 -13.10 3.33 12.43
N GLU A 321 -13.26 4.10 13.51
CA GLU A 321 -13.26 5.56 13.46
C GLU A 321 -12.04 6.17 14.18
N PHE A 322 -11.40 7.16 13.56
CA PHE A 322 -10.27 7.87 14.16
C PHE A 322 -10.70 8.75 15.33
N THR A 323 -9.90 8.81 16.39
CA THR A 323 -10.24 9.53 17.63
C THR A 323 -9.50 10.87 17.78
N PHE A 324 -8.49 11.12 16.96
CA PHE A 324 -7.61 12.30 17.04
C PHE A 324 -7.90 13.36 15.95
N PHE A 325 -8.77 13.06 14.99
CA PHE A 325 -9.30 14.04 14.04
C PHE A 325 -10.75 13.69 13.65
N GLU A 326 -11.47 14.70 13.14
CA GLU A 326 -12.79 14.51 12.55
C GLU A 326 -12.71 14.79 11.04
N TRP A 327 -13.18 13.84 10.22
CA TRP A 327 -13.35 14.05 8.79
C TRP A 327 -14.82 14.41 8.49
N PRO A 328 -15.09 15.51 7.77
CA PRO A 328 -16.44 15.98 7.48
C PRO A 328 -17.19 15.10 6.47
#